data_AF-A0A4R5CGN4-F1
#
_entry.id   AF-A0A4R5CGN4-F1
#
_cell.length_a   1.000
_cell.length_b   1.000
_cell.length_c   1.000
_cell.angle_alpha   90.00
_cell.angle_beta   90.00
_cell.angle_gamma   90.00
#
_symmetry.space_group_name_H-M   'P 1'
#
loop_
_entity.id
_entity.type
_entity.pdbx_description
1 polymer ?
#
loop_
_entity_poly.entity_id
_entity_poly.type
_entity_poly.pdbx_seq_one_letter_code
_entity_poly.pdbx_strand_id
1 'polypeptide(L)'
;MLAGGCALGTGNDKKRATELAERLYPGQLRLIGARTLFPETNGSEVTFAVRDDPDAVVRLRIDGKKALCDRKPCEGALTEAVARGRKQAAEFRLMRSAFERCGYQIIGLGPTVGEPWVTADLTNDNVTAVLAELGRCAVQWSAALTANGSPPQSDGSYGLPAGTRSLRVKLVRSDVARGRPSGDPKAPALARLTAGKLQAALSKRTYFAAGFTMRDGRDEPVTSGISISRPFEERQAFGRRVRTAVGEQLRATHPQATVTSYNGVWRLEQGRVDRFTGYVLFCDTPGHDRNCLGNDAVRVTVDEQGVPVSELQFVPNVREGNGPLRLPPN
;
A
#
# COMPACT_ATOMS: atom_id res chain seq x y z
N MET A 1 43.80 -18.43 25.61
CA MET A 1 43.46 -17.29 24.73
C MET A 1 42.49 -17.78 23.68
N LEU A 2 41.27 -17.24 23.69
CA LEU A 2 40.39 -16.95 22.54
C LEU A 2 39.11 -16.38 23.16
N ALA A 3 39.18 -15.07 23.41
CA ALA A 3 38.11 -14.25 23.94
C ALA A 3 37.27 -13.66 22.80
N GLY A 4 35.97 -13.47 23.05
CA GLY A 4 35.22 -12.35 22.46
C GLY A 4 34.44 -12.64 21.17
N GLY A 5 33.40 -13.48 21.25
CA GLY A 5 32.29 -13.41 20.30
C GLY A 5 31.39 -12.22 20.63
N CYS A 6 31.52 -11.12 19.90
CA CYS A 6 30.61 -9.96 20.00
C CYS A 6 29.17 -10.39 19.69
N ALA A 7 28.26 -10.16 20.63
CA ALA A 7 26.83 -10.34 20.46
C ALA A 7 26.29 -9.45 19.33
N LEU A 8 26.01 -10.05 18.17
CA LEU A 8 25.22 -9.48 17.07
C LEU A 8 23.73 -9.39 17.47
N GLY A 9 23.43 -8.62 18.51
CA GLY A 9 22.10 -8.57 19.12
C GLY A 9 21.60 -7.17 19.38
N THR A 10 20.31 -6.95 19.18
CA THR A 10 19.56 -5.72 19.52
C THR A 10 19.55 -5.39 21.02
N GLY A 11 20.20 -6.20 21.88
CA GLY A 11 20.15 -6.09 23.33
C GLY A 11 20.74 -4.78 23.88
N ASN A 12 21.90 -4.35 23.35
CA ASN A 12 22.54 -3.10 23.77
C ASN A 12 21.72 -1.88 23.33
N ASP A 13 21.21 -1.91 22.11
CA ASP A 13 20.35 -0.87 21.54
C ASP A 13 19.04 -0.75 22.32
N LYS A 14 18.41 -1.88 22.65
CA LYS A 14 17.21 -1.97 23.48
C LYS A 14 17.44 -1.34 24.86
N LYS A 15 18.56 -1.67 25.52
CA LYS A 15 18.89 -1.13 26.84
C LYS A 15 19.07 0.39 26.78
N ARG A 16 19.88 0.88 25.84
CA ARG A 16 20.12 2.32 25.65
C ARG A 16 18.84 3.09 25.34
N ALA A 17 17.98 2.54 24.47
CA ALA A 17 16.69 3.16 24.14
C ALA A 17 15.75 3.23 25.35
N THR A 18 15.76 2.18 26.19
CA THR A 18 14.92 2.11 27.39
C THR A 18 15.42 3.10 28.45
N GLU A 19 16.73 3.18 28.68
CA GLU A 19 17.34 4.16 29.60
C GLU A 19 17.08 5.59 29.14
N LEU A 20 17.20 5.85 27.83
CA LEU A 20 16.86 7.15 27.24
C LEU A 20 15.37 7.49 27.42
N ALA A 21 14.49 6.52 27.18
CA ALA A 21 13.05 6.68 27.34
C ALA A 21 12.68 6.97 28.79
N GLU A 22 13.26 6.25 29.76
CA GLU A 22 13.00 6.50 31.18
C GLU A 22 13.54 7.86 31.64
N ARG A 23 14.66 8.31 31.09
CA ARG A 23 15.23 9.63 31.41
C ARG A 23 14.39 10.79 30.87
N LEU A 24 13.89 10.69 29.64
CA LEU A 24 13.13 11.77 28.98
C LEU A 24 11.63 11.72 29.25
N TYR A 25 11.09 10.51 29.43
CA TYR A 25 9.66 10.24 29.59
C TYR A 25 9.43 9.23 30.72
N PRO A 26 9.80 9.55 31.99
CA PRO A 26 9.77 8.60 33.09
C PRO A 26 8.42 7.91 33.23
N GLY A 27 8.41 6.57 33.17
CA GLY A 27 7.21 5.75 33.27
C GLY A 27 6.21 5.87 32.11
N GLN A 28 6.33 6.79 31.15
CA GLN A 28 5.32 7.01 30.10
C GLN A 28 5.47 6.05 28.91
N LEU A 29 6.69 5.60 28.61
CA LEU A 29 6.98 4.72 27.49
C LEU A 29 7.24 3.29 27.97
N ARG A 30 6.47 2.34 27.48
CA ARG A 30 6.64 0.91 27.76
C ARG A 30 7.20 0.21 26.53
N LEU A 31 8.36 -0.42 26.68
CA LEU A 31 8.94 -1.20 25.59
C LEU A 31 8.02 -2.38 25.20
N ILE A 32 7.74 -2.53 23.90
CA ILE A 32 6.90 -3.62 23.37
C ILE A 32 7.58 -4.44 22.28
N GLY A 33 8.70 -3.97 21.72
CA GLY A 33 9.44 -4.73 20.71
C GLY A 33 10.77 -4.11 20.33
N ALA A 34 11.65 -4.92 19.77
CA ALA A 34 12.87 -4.47 19.12
C ALA A 34 13.17 -5.42 17.95
N ARG A 35 13.66 -4.88 16.84
CA ARG A 35 14.09 -5.67 15.68
C ARG A 35 15.32 -5.07 15.02
N THR A 36 16.16 -5.93 14.46
CA THR A 36 17.25 -5.51 13.58
C THR A 36 16.68 -5.07 12.23
N LEU A 37 17.18 -3.97 11.69
CA LEU A 37 16.85 -3.52 10.34
C LEU A 37 17.69 -4.27 9.31
N PHE A 38 17.15 -4.49 8.11
CA PHE A 38 17.88 -5.13 7.01
C PHE A 38 18.40 -4.08 6.00
N PRO A 39 19.64 -4.22 5.49
CA PRO A 39 20.73 -5.04 6.04
C PRO A 39 21.07 -4.65 7.49
N GLU A 40 21.63 -5.58 8.28
CA GLU A 40 21.92 -5.39 9.72
C GLU A 40 22.77 -4.15 10.02
N THR A 41 23.57 -3.72 9.05
CA THR A 41 24.35 -2.47 9.09
C THR A 41 23.50 -1.21 9.24
N ASN A 42 22.20 -1.29 8.95
CA ASN A 42 21.24 -0.20 9.12
C ASN A 42 20.83 0.04 10.57
N GLY A 43 21.22 -0.83 11.50
CA GLY A 43 20.96 -0.73 12.93
C GLY A 43 19.67 -1.42 13.36
N SER A 44 18.97 -0.83 14.34
CA SER A 44 17.84 -1.45 15.04
C SER A 44 16.64 -0.51 15.09
N GLU A 45 15.44 -1.06 15.19
CA GLU A 45 14.22 -0.32 15.52
C GLU A 45 13.67 -0.82 16.85
N VAL A 46 13.52 0.10 17.81
CA VAL A 46 12.93 -0.14 19.13
C VAL A 46 11.53 0.46 19.16
N THR A 47 10.54 -0.30 19.60
CA THR A 47 9.14 0.09 19.61
C THR A 47 8.61 0.19 21.03
N PHE A 48 7.98 1.31 21.36
CA PHE A 48 7.33 1.58 22.64
C PHE A 48 5.83 1.79 22.47
N ALA A 49 5.07 1.35 23.47
CA ALA A 49 3.70 1.78 23.72
C ALA A 49 3.73 3.03 24.60
N VAL A 50 2.79 3.93 24.38
CA VAL A 50 2.55 5.10 25.24
C VAL A 50 1.51 4.71 26.29
N ARG A 51 1.79 4.92 27.59
CA ARG A 51 0.93 4.38 28.66
C ARG A 51 -0.46 5.03 28.73
N ASP A 52 -0.54 6.32 28.50
CA ASP A 52 -1.77 7.13 28.55
C ASP A 52 -2.49 7.22 27.19
N ASP A 53 -1.95 6.62 26.14
CA ASP A 53 -2.59 6.56 24.82
C ASP A 53 -2.60 5.11 24.29
N PRO A 54 -3.75 4.41 24.33
CA PRO A 54 -3.85 3.00 23.94
C PRO A 54 -3.73 2.77 22.42
N ASP A 55 -3.77 3.82 21.62
CA ASP A 55 -3.64 3.73 20.17
C ASP A 55 -2.20 4.02 19.72
N ALA A 56 -1.46 4.87 20.45
CA ALA A 56 -0.14 5.37 20.06
C ALA A 56 0.99 4.32 20.15
N VAL A 57 1.84 4.36 19.12
CA VAL A 57 3.08 3.59 19.06
C VAL A 57 4.24 4.52 18.72
N VAL A 58 5.37 4.33 19.41
CA VAL A 58 6.60 5.11 19.19
C VAL A 58 7.65 4.17 18.64
N ARG A 59 8.20 4.49 17.47
CA ARG A 59 9.28 3.73 16.84
C ARG A 59 10.53 4.60 16.80
N LEU A 60 11.58 4.14 17.46
CA LEU A 60 12.90 4.78 17.46
C LEU A 60 13.85 3.91 16.66
N ARG A 61 14.39 4.44 15.57
CA ARG A 61 15.46 3.80 14.81
C ARG A 61 16.80 4.23 15.37
N ILE A 62 17.64 3.28 15.71
CA ILE A 62 19.02 3.45 16.16
C ILE A 62 19.92 3.07 15.00
N ASP A 63 20.85 3.96 14.64
CA ASP A 63 21.76 3.74 13.53
C ASP A 63 22.92 2.82 13.96
N GLY A 64 23.23 1.79 13.18
CA GLY A 64 24.06 0.67 13.67
C GLY A 64 25.49 1.03 14.12
N LYS A 65 26.14 2.04 13.53
CA LYS A 65 27.54 2.42 13.84
C LYS A 65 27.72 3.87 14.27
N LYS A 66 26.65 4.65 14.28
CA LYS A 66 26.67 6.07 14.66
C LYS A 66 25.85 6.15 15.93
N ALA A 67 26.34 6.77 17.00
CA ALA A 67 25.59 6.95 18.25
C ALA A 67 24.42 7.96 18.06
N LEU A 68 23.62 7.72 17.02
CA LEU A 68 22.57 8.54 16.48
C LEU A 68 21.32 7.68 16.34
N CYS A 69 20.19 8.35 16.37
CA CYS A 69 18.90 7.77 16.09
C CYS A 69 18.26 8.59 14.97
N ASP A 70 17.73 7.93 13.93
CA ASP A 70 17.21 8.61 12.74
C ASP A 70 18.19 9.68 12.17
N ARG A 71 19.49 9.38 12.13
CA ARG A 71 20.56 10.28 11.65
C ARG A 71 20.76 11.57 12.45
N LYS A 72 20.29 11.63 13.71
CA LYS A 72 20.40 12.79 14.61
C LYS A 72 20.59 12.37 16.07
N PRO A 73 20.79 13.31 17.02
CA PRO A 73 20.89 12.98 18.43
C PRO A 73 19.65 12.21 18.93
N CYS A 74 19.86 11.16 19.71
CA CYS A 74 18.80 10.23 20.09
C CYS A 74 17.72 10.86 20.96
N GLU A 75 18.08 11.84 21.79
CA GLU A 75 17.12 12.61 22.59
C GLU A 75 16.10 13.33 21.70
N GLY A 76 16.58 14.07 20.69
CA GLY A 76 15.71 14.76 19.73
C GLY A 76 14.89 13.78 18.88
N ALA A 77 15.51 12.69 18.43
CA ALA A 77 14.82 11.65 17.68
C ALA A 77 13.68 11.00 18.46
N LEU A 78 13.90 10.69 19.75
CA LEU A 78 12.86 10.12 20.60
C LEU A 78 11.72 11.11 20.85
N THR A 79 12.04 12.38 21.16
CA THR A 79 11.01 13.42 21.37
C THR A 79 10.11 13.57 20.15
N GLU A 80 10.69 13.65 18.96
CA GLU A 80 9.90 13.69 17.74
C GLU A 80 9.14 12.39 17.47
N ALA A 81 9.72 11.23 17.77
CA ALA A 81 9.04 9.95 17.60
C ALA A 81 7.81 9.83 18.51
N VAL A 82 7.88 10.35 19.74
CA VAL A 82 6.74 10.45 20.66
C VAL A 82 5.66 11.38 20.10
N ALA A 83 6.05 12.58 19.65
CA ALA A 83 5.12 13.53 19.05
C ALA A 83 4.43 12.96 17.80
N ARG A 84 5.19 12.30 16.91
CA ARG A 84 4.66 11.61 15.72
C ARG A 84 3.71 10.48 16.11
N GLY A 85 4.07 9.64 17.08
CA GLY A 85 3.25 8.51 17.51
C GLY A 85 1.89 8.95 18.06
N ARG A 86 1.86 10.00 18.89
CA ARG A 86 0.61 10.60 19.40
C ARG A 86 -0.21 11.27 18.29
N LYS A 87 0.44 11.99 17.38
CA LYS A 87 -0.23 12.59 16.22
C LYS A 87 -0.90 11.52 15.36
N GLN A 88 -0.18 10.45 15.00
CA GLN A 88 -0.73 9.34 14.23
C GLN A 88 -1.91 8.64 14.94
N ALA A 89 -1.84 8.51 16.28
CA ALA A 89 -2.95 7.96 17.05
C ALA A 89 -4.21 8.84 17.02
N ALA A 90 -4.05 10.16 17.11
CA ALA A 90 -5.16 11.10 16.97
C ALA A 90 -5.77 11.06 15.57
N GLU A 91 -4.93 11.09 14.52
CA GLU A 91 -5.36 10.98 13.12
C GLU A 91 -6.07 9.66 12.82
N PHE A 92 -5.59 8.55 13.39
CA PHE A 92 -6.24 7.26 13.31
C PHE A 92 -7.61 7.24 13.97
N ARG A 93 -7.78 7.87 15.14
CA ARG A 93 -9.10 7.96 15.79
C ARG A 93 -10.12 8.70 14.92
N LEU A 94 -9.68 9.75 14.21
CA LEU A 94 -10.52 10.46 13.24
C LEU A 94 -10.90 9.56 12.06
N MET A 95 -9.94 8.82 11.51
CA MET A 95 -10.19 7.84 10.43
C MET A 95 -11.15 6.75 10.87
N ARG A 96 -10.89 6.12 12.02
CA ARG A 96 -11.74 5.08 12.59
C ARG A 96 -13.16 5.57 12.76
N SER A 97 -13.34 6.75 13.35
CA SER A 97 -14.66 7.35 13.57
C SER A 97 -15.41 7.64 12.26
N ALA A 98 -14.72 8.12 11.21
CA ALA A 98 -15.34 8.36 9.90
C ALA A 98 -15.78 7.05 9.22
N PHE A 99 -14.96 6.01 9.28
CA PHE A 99 -15.28 4.71 8.67
C PHE A 99 -16.36 3.95 9.44
N GLU A 100 -16.33 3.97 10.79
CA GLU A 100 -17.34 3.34 11.63
C GLU A 100 -18.73 3.97 11.41
N ARG A 101 -18.83 5.29 11.25
CA ARG A 101 -20.09 5.97 10.90
C ARG A 101 -20.67 5.52 9.55
N CYS A 102 -19.82 5.07 8.64
CA CYS A 102 -20.23 4.50 7.37
C CYS A 102 -20.52 2.99 7.43
N GLY A 103 -20.37 2.35 8.59
CA GLY A 103 -20.53 0.90 8.73
C GLY A 103 -19.29 0.07 8.35
N TYR A 104 -18.13 0.71 8.12
CA TYR A 104 -16.89 0.00 7.77
C TYR A 104 -15.95 -0.10 8.99
N GLN A 105 -15.65 -1.33 9.41
CA GLN A 105 -14.61 -1.57 10.41
C GLN A 105 -13.23 -1.55 9.76
N ILE A 106 -12.30 -0.76 10.32
CA ILE A 106 -10.88 -0.84 9.97
C ILE A 106 -10.28 -2.09 10.62
N ILE A 107 -9.87 -3.05 9.78
CA ILE A 107 -9.31 -4.34 10.21
C ILE A 107 -7.79 -4.44 10.03
N GLY A 108 -7.17 -3.41 9.46
CA GLY A 108 -5.74 -3.27 9.29
C GLY A 108 -5.39 -1.89 8.73
N LEU A 109 -4.11 -1.52 8.78
CA LEU A 109 -3.59 -0.27 8.23
C LEU A 109 -2.30 -0.56 7.48
N GLY A 110 -2.09 0.10 6.33
CA GLY A 110 -0.81 0.06 5.63
C GLY A 110 0.35 0.52 6.50
N PRO A 111 1.61 0.30 6.05
CA PRO A 111 2.80 0.57 6.85
C PRO A 111 2.95 2.05 7.25
N THR A 112 2.33 2.97 6.51
CA THR A 112 2.31 4.42 6.76
C THR A 112 1.09 4.90 7.54
N VAL A 113 0.25 4.00 8.10
CA VAL A 113 -0.99 4.29 8.86
C VAL A 113 -2.12 4.92 8.00
N GLY A 114 -1.81 5.53 6.85
CA GLY A 114 -2.78 6.22 5.99
C GLY A 114 -3.57 5.37 4.98
N GLU A 115 -3.40 4.03 4.97
CA GLU A 115 -4.08 3.14 4.02
C GLU A 115 -4.94 2.10 4.77
N PRO A 116 -6.21 2.40 5.09
CA PRO A 116 -7.06 1.46 5.83
C PRO A 116 -7.42 0.23 5.02
N TRP A 117 -7.44 -0.91 5.70
CA TRP A 117 -8.03 -2.15 5.23
C TRP A 117 -9.44 -2.29 5.82
N VAL A 118 -10.42 -2.53 4.98
CA VAL A 118 -11.82 -2.75 5.34
C VAL A 118 -12.32 -4.06 4.75
N THR A 119 -13.41 -4.57 5.31
CA THR A 119 -14.09 -5.75 4.78
C THR A 119 -15.18 -5.31 3.82
N ALA A 120 -15.17 -5.83 2.60
CA ALA A 120 -16.27 -5.67 1.64
C ALA A 120 -16.23 -6.81 0.63
N ASP A 121 -17.35 -7.54 0.49
CA ASP A 121 -17.52 -8.55 -0.53
C ASP A 121 -18.09 -7.90 -1.80
N LEU A 122 -17.19 -7.44 -2.67
CA LEU A 122 -17.56 -6.75 -3.90
C LEU A 122 -18.17 -7.73 -4.93
N THR A 123 -19.24 -7.28 -5.58
CA THR A 123 -19.91 -7.93 -6.71
C THR A 123 -20.21 -6.88 -7.77
N ASN A 124 -20.58 -7.30 -8.99
CA ASN A 124 -21.00 -6.37 -10.04
C ASN A 124 -22.22 -5.53 -9.59
N ASP A 125 -23.09 -6.09 -8.75
CA ASP A 125 -24.31 -5.42 -8.31
C ASP A 125 -24.06 -4.36 -7.24
N ASN A 126 -23.01 -4.52 -6.41
CA ASN A 126 -22.77 -3.64 -5.25
C ASN A 126 -21.56 -2.72 -5.39
N VAL A 127 -20.64 -2.96 -6.33
CA VAL A 127 -19.34 -2.29 -6.37
C VAL A 127 -19.48 -0.77 -6.46
N THR A 128 -20.42 -0.27 -7.27
CA THR A 128 -20.67 1.17 -7.41
C THR A 128 -21.18 1.79 -6.09
N ALA A 129 -22.11 1.12 -5.41
CA ALA A 129 -22.68 1.61 -4.15
C ALA A 129 -21.62 1.61 -3.03
N VAL A 130 -20.87 0.52 -2.90
CA VAL A 130 -19.78 0.40 -1.91
C VAL A 130 -18.70 1.46 -2.15
N LEU A 131 -18.29 1.70 -3.39
CA LEU A 131 -17.30 2.74 -3.70
C LEU A 131 -17.84 4.15 -3.40
N ALA A 132 -19.10 4.42 -3.69
CA ALA A 132 -19.73 5.70 -3.35
C ALA A 132 -19.78 5.94 -1.83
N GLU A 133 -20.12 4.91 -1.05
CA GLU A 133 -20.10 4.96 0.41
C GLU A 133 -18.70 5.23 0.95
N LEU A 134 -17.71 4.42 0.57
CA LEU A 134 -16.31 4.59 0.98
C LEU A 134 -15.77 5.97 0.59
N GLY A 135 -16.18 6.48 -0.57
CA GLY A 135 -15.89 7.83 -0.99
C GLY A 135 -16.42 8.88 0.01
N ARG A 136 -17.68 8.79 0.43
CA ARG A 136 -18.24 9.72 1.44
C ARG A 136 -17.47 9.64 2.75
N CYS A 137 -17.03 8.46 3.17
CA CYS A 137 -16.20 8.30 4.37
C CYS A 137 -14.84 8.98 4.21
N ALA A 138 -14.22 8.87 3.03
CA ALA A 138 -12.96 9.52 2.72
C ALA A 138 -13.08 11.06 2.79
N VAL A 139 -14.19 11.62 2.32
CA VAL A 139 -14.47 13.06 2.42
C VAL A 139 -14.64 13.49 3.88
N GLN A 140 -15.45 12.76 4.67
CA GLN A 140 -15.63 13.06 6.10
C GLN A 140 -14.32 12.98 6.89
N TRP A 141 -13.52 11.95 6.63
CA TRP A 141 -12.19 11.81 7.22
C TRP A 141 -11.27 12.96 6.83
N SER A 142 -11.24 13.33 5.54
CA SER A 142 -10.42 14.44 5.06
C SER A 142 -10.81 15.74 5.74
N ALA A 143 -12.11 16.02 5.87
CA ALA A 143 -12.60 17.23 6.53
C ALA A 143 -12.19 17.26 8.01
N ALA A 144 -12.33 16.14 8.72
CA ALA A 144 -11.93 16.02 10.11
C ALA A 144 -10.42 16.23 10.32
N LEU A 145 -9.59 15.66 9.44
CA LEU A 145 -8.14 15.86 9.47
C LEU A 145 -7.74 17.31 9.20
N THR A 146 -8.36 17.95 8.21
CA THR A 146 -8.12 19.37 7.92
C THR A 146 -8.52 20.27 9.07
N ALA A 147 -9.68 20.02 9.70
CA ALA A 147 -10.12 20.75 10.89
C ALA A 147 -9.14 20.59 12.08
N ASN A 148 -8.45 19.44 12.15
CA ASN A 148 -7.42 19.16 13.15
C ASN A 148 -6.00 19.65 12.73
N GLY A 149 -5.91 20.54 11.73
CA GLY A 149 -4.65 21.15 11.28
C GLY A 149 -3.68 20.19 10.59
N SER A 150 -4.15 19.02 10.14
CA SER A 150 -3.32 18.00 9.49
C SER A 150 -3.99 17.50 8.20
N PRO A 151 -4.11 18.34 7.16
CA PRO A 151 -4.76 17.94 5.91
C PRO A 151 -4.05 16.71 5.31
N PRO A 152 -4.80 15.73 4.78
CA PRO A 152 -4.19 14.55 4.18
C PRO A 152 -3.40 14.95 2.94
N GLN A 153 -2.19 14.42 2.78
CA GLN A 153 -1.34 14.70 1.62
C GLN A 153 -0.88 13.39 0.97
N SER A 154 -1.02 13.34 -0.36
CA SER A 154 -0.34 12.35 -1.20
C SER A 154 1.14 12.71 -1.30
N ASP A 155 2.00 11.70 -1.26
CA ASP A 155 3.44 11.83 -1.50
C ASP A 155 3.80 11.71 -3.00
N GLY A 156 2.80 11.71 -3.88
CA GLY A 156 3.00 11.53 -5.33
C GLY A 156 3.04 10.07 -5.77
N SER A 157 2.95 9.14 -4.82
CA SER A 157 2.98 7.72 -5.13
C SER A 157 1.74 7.31 -5.92
N TYR A 158 1.91 6.28 -6.76
CA TYR A 158 0.82 5.56 -7.43
C TYR A 158 -0.02 6.38 -8.42
N GLY A 159 0.59 7.40 -9.06
CA GLY A 159 -0.03 8.15 -10.14
C GLY A 159 -0.98 9.27 -9.69
N LEU A 160 -0.92 9.67 -8.42
CA LEU A 160 -1.58 10.87 -7.91
C LEU A 160 -0.56 12.00 -7.79
N PRO A 161 -0.89 13.28 -8.07
CA PRO A 161 0.04 14.38 -7.84
C PRO A 161 0.38 14.52 -6.35
N ALA A 162 1.65 14.79 -6.03
CA ALA A 162 2.09 15.10 -4.68
C ALA A 162 1.32 16.32 -4.13
N GLY A 163 0.98 16.29 -2.84
CA GLY A 163 0.19 17.33 -2.17
C GLY A 163 -1.33 17.20 -2.36
N THR A 164 -1.80 16.29 -3.23
CA THR A 164 -3.24 16.05 -3.41
C THR A 164 -3.84 15.40 -2.15
N ARG A 165 -5.01 15.85 -1.70
CA ARG A 165 -5.78 15.17 -0.66
C ARG A 165 -6.33 13.87 -1.22
N SER A 166 -5.75 12.75 -0.81
CA SER A 166 -6.18 11.44 -1.28
C SER A 166 -6.15 10.37 -0.20
N LEU A 167 -6.99 9.35 -0.37
CA LEU A 167 -7.06 8.18 0.49
C LEU A 167 -7.08 6.92 -0.37
N ARG A 168 -6.28 5.93 0.01
CA ARG A 168 -6.41 4.58 -0.54
C ARG A 168 -7.05 3.66 0.50
N VAL A 169 -8.16 3.05 0.11
CA VAL A 169 -8.83 2.03 0.91
C VAL A 169 -8.58 0.66 0.28
N LYS A 170 -8.11 -0.29 1.08
CA LYS A 170 -7.93 -1.69 0.67
C LYS A 170 -9.14 -2.49 1.12
N LEU A 171 -9.75 -3.23 0.21
CA LEU A 171 -10.93 -4.03 0.45
C LEU A 171 -10.57 -5.50 0.38
N VAL A 172 -10.89 -6.24 1.43
CA VAL A 172 -10.75 -7.70 1.48
C VAL A 172 -12.09 -8.36 1.69
N ARG A 173 -12.20 -9.60 1.21
CA ARG A 173 -13.37 -10.44 1.42
C ARG A 173 -13.56 -10.80 2.89
N SER A 174 -14.80 -11.08 3.27
CA SER A 174 -15.16 -11.37 4.67
C SER A 174 -14.50 -12.63 5.23
N ASP A 175 -14.27 -13.64 4.40
CA ASP A 175 -13.57 -14.86 4.79
C ASP A 175 -12.09 -14.61 5.14
N VAL A 176 -11.40 -13.79 4.34
CA VAL A 176 -10.02 -13.34 4.61
C VAL A 176 -9.98 -12.50 5.87
N ALA A 177 -10.94 -11.59 6.05
CA ALA A 177 -11.03 -10.77 7.25
C ALA A 177 -11.22 -11.62 8.52
N ARG A 178 -12.07 -12.66 8.50
CA ARG A 178 -12.28 -13.57 9.65
C ARG A 178 -11.04 -14.38 10.01
N GLY A 179 -10.24 -14.77 9.02
CA GLY A 179 -9.00 -15.54 9.23
C GLY A 179 -7.79 -14.72 9.69
N ARG A 180 -7.94 -13.41 9.94
CA ARG A 180 -6.82 -12.52 10.28
C ARG A 180 -6.27 -12.78 11.69
N PRO A 181 -4.95 -12.63 11.91
CA PRO A 181 -4.40 -12.69 13.26
C PRO A 181 -4.88 -11.48 14.08
N SER A 182 -5.31 -11.73 15.33
CA SER A 182 -5.82 -10.69 16.24
C SER A 182 -4.73 -9.79 16.84
N GLY A 183 -3.46 -10.24 16.80
CA GLY A 183 -2.34 -9.59 17.49
C GLY A 183 -2.39 -9.76 19.01
N ASP A 184 -1.35 -9.27 19.71
CA ASP A 184 -1.32 -9.21 21.18
C ASP A 184 -2.32 -8.16 21.67
N PRO A 185 -3.36 -8.53 22.45
CA PRO A 185 -4.37 -7.58 22.94
C PRO A 185 -3.79 -6.48 23.84
N LYS A 186 -2.60 -6.68 24.43
CA LYS A 186 -1.92 -5.69 25.27
C LYS A 186 -1.07 -4.69 24.47
N ALA A 187 -0.99 -4.85 23.15
CA ALA A 187 -0.29 -3.93 22.26
C ALA A 187 -1.21 -2.78 21.81
N PRO A 188 -0.65 -1.57 21.60
CA PRO A 188 -1.42 -0.44 21.09
C PRO A 188 -2.14 -0.75 19.78
N ALA A 189 -3.29 -0.11 19.54
CA ALA A 189 -4.09 -0.38 18.35
C ALA A 189 -3.29 -0.19 17.04
N LEU A 190 -2.51 0.89 16.91
CA LEU A 190 -1.68 1.10 15.72
C LEU A 190 -0.61 0.02 15.55
N ALA A 191 -0.04 -0.50 16.64
CA ALA A 191 0.93 -1.59 16.58
C ALA A 191 0.27 -2.88 16.03
N ARG A 192 -0.95 -3.19 16.49
CA ARG A 192 -1.72 -4.35 16.02
C ARG A 192 -2.13 -4.21 14.56
N LEU A 193 -2.70 -3.07 14.18
CA LEU A 193 -3.25 -2.83 12.84
C LEU A 193 -2.18 -2.71 11.74
N THR A 194 -0.96 -2.30 12.10
CA THR A 194 0.18 -2.20 11.16
C THR A 194 1.14 -3.40 11.25
N ALA A 195 0.80 -4.43 12.02
CA ALA A 195 1.68 -5.59 12.21
C ALA A 195 1.94 -6.31 10.88
N GLY A 196 3.21 -6.64 10.61
CA GLY A 196 3.61 -7.30 9.35
C GLY A 196 2.89 -8.64 9.11
N LYS A 197 2.63 -9.42 10.17
CA LYS A 197 1.86 -10.68 10.07
C LYS A 197 0.40 -10.44 9.65
N LEU A 198 -0.22 -9.37 10.17
CA LEU A 198 -1.58 -8.98 9.77
C LEU A 198 -1.59 -8.53 8.31
N GLN A 199 -0.66 -7.65 7.92
CA GLN A 199 -0.54 -7.21 6.53
C GLN A 199 -0.34 -8.38 5.57
N ALA A 200 0.56 -9.31 5.91
CA ALA A 200 0.81 -10.51 5.11
C ALA A 200 -0.43 -11.41 5.01
N ALA A 201 -1.21 -11.55 6.09
CA ALA A 201 -2.45 -12.33 6.08
C ALA A 201 -3.51 -11.70 5.18
N LEU A 202 -3.71 -10.37 5.27
CA LEU A 202 -4.67 -9.63 4.44
C LEU A 202 -4.27 -9.60 2.96
N SER A 203 -2.96 -9.56 2.66
CA SER A 203 -2.45 -9.55 1.28
C SER A 203 -2.18 -10.95 0.71
N LYS A 204 -2.45 -12.03 1.46
CA LYS A 204 -2.20 -13.42 1.02
C LYS A 204 -3.16 -13.86 -0.09
N ARG A 205 -4.32 -13.22 -0.18
CA ARG A 205 -5.34 -13.46 -1.20
C ARG A 205 -5.50 -12.21 -2.07
N THR A 206 -6.22 -12.36 -3.16
CA THR A 206 -6.64 -11.23 -3.99
C THR A 206 -7.43 -10.22 -3.15
N TYR A 207 -7.08 -8.95 -3.27
CA TYR A 207 -7.75 -7.83 -2.63
C TYR A 207 -7.86 -6.66 -3.60
N PHE A 208 -8.79 -5.75 -3.33
CA PHE A 208 -8.97 -4.54 -4.13
C PHE A 208 -8.39 -3.33 -3.42
N ALA A 209 -7.96 -2.34 -4.18
CA ALA A 209 -7.53 -1.04 -3.66
C ALA A 209 -8.23 0.06 -4.45
N ALA A 210 -9.09 0.80 -3.77
CA ALA A 210 -9.79 1.98 -4.30
C ALA A 210 -9.06 3.25 -3.85
N GLY A 211 -8.76 4.13 -4.80
CA GLY A 211 -8.19 5.44 -4.51
C GLY A 211 -9.24 6.53 -4.63
N PHE A 212 -9.33 7.39 -3.62
CA PHE A 212 -10.23 8.54 -3.56
C PHE A 212 -9.40 9.82 -3.55
N THR A 213 -9.75 10.75 -4.42
CA THR A 213 -9.17 12.10 -4.44
C THR A 213 -10.24 13.08 -3.98
N MET A 214 -9.93 13.84 -2.94
CA MET A 214 -10.79 14.88 -2.37
C MET A 214 -10.35 16.23 -2.91
N ARG A 215 -11.31 17.09 -3.28
CA ARG A 215 -11.06 18.48 -3.71
C ARG A 215 -11.63 19.43 -2.67
N ASP A 216 -10.94 20.55 -2.46
CA ASP A 216 -11.43 21.59 -1.55
C ASP A 216 -12.80 22.11 -2.01
N GLY A 217 -13.74 22.23 -1.07
CA GLY A 217 -15.10 22.72 -1.33
C GLY A 217 -16.00 21.78 -2.15
N ARG A 218 -15.66 20.49 -2.28
CA ARG A 218 -16.52 19.48 -2.90
C ARG A 218 -16.80 18.33 -1.95
N ASP A 219 -18.08 17.99 -1.83
CA ASP A 219 -18.55 16.86 -1.02
C ASP A 219 -18.44 15.52 -1.75
N GLU A 220 -18.29 15.53 -3.09
CA GLU A 220 -18.13 14.33 -3.89
C GLU A 220 -16.64 14.03 -4.16
N PRO A 221 -16.15 12.83 -3.76
CA PRO A 221 -14.80 12.40 -4.07
C PRO A 221 -14.70 11.95 -5.54
N VAL A 222 -13.55 12.20 -6.14
CA VAL A 222 -13.21 11.58 -7.43
C VAL A 222 -12.59 10.23 -7.15
N THR A 223 -13.27 9.15 -7.52
CA THR A 223 -12.68 7.80 -7.48
C THR A 223 -11.64 7.71 -8.59
N SER A 224 -10.36 7.62 -8.22
CA SER A 224 -9.22 7.50 -9.14
C SER A 224 -9.09 6.12 -9.81
N GLY A 225 -10.14 5.31 -9.70
CA GLY A 225 -10.20 3.91 -10.10
C GLY A 225 -10.00 2.95 -8.93
N ILE A 226 -10.39 1.71 -9.19
CA ILE A 226 -10.17 0.56 -8.32
C ILE A 226 -9.17 -0.36 -9.03
N SER A 227 -8.16 -0.79 -8.29
CA SER A 227 -7.13 -1.70 -8.75
C SER A 227 -7.25 -3.04 -8.04
N ILE A 228 -6.89 -4.09 -8.75
CA ILE A 228 -6.83 -5.43 -8.17
C ILE A 228 -5.38 -5.79 -7.86
N SER A 229 -5.14 -6.27 -6.65
CA SER A 229 -3.85 -6.82 -6.25
C SER A 229 -3.99 -8.32 -6.05
N ARG A 230 -3.23 -9.08 -6.83
CA ARG A 230 -3.18 -10.54 -6.77
C ARG A 230 -1.85 -10.99 -6.15
N PRO A 231 -1.83 -12.10 -5.39
CA PRO A 231 -0.59 -12.78 -5.00
C PRO A 231 0.32 -13.04 -6.19
N PHE A 232 1.63 -13.12 -5.97
CA PHE A 232 2.62 -13.20 -7.05
C PHE A 232 2.33 -14.35 -8.04
N GLU A 233 2.10 -15.56 -7.54
CA GLU A 233 1.82 -16.73 -8.39
C GLU A 233 0.53 -16.57 -9.21
N GLU A 234 -0.55 -16.09 -8.59
CA GLU A 234 -1.82 -15.81 -9.27
C GLU A 234 -1.65 -14.72 -10.33
N ARG A 235 -0.89 -13.67 -10.02
CA ARG A 235 -0.56 -12.58 -10.95
C ARG A 235 0.23 -13.08 -12.15
N GLN A 236 1.22 -13.95 -11.92
CA GLN A 236 2.01 -14.57 -12.99
C GLN A 236 1.14 -15.48 -13.86
N ALA A 237 0.26 -16.28 -13.25
CA ALA A 237 -0.65 -17.14 -13.98
C ALA A 237 -1.65 -16.33 -14.83
N PHE A 238 -2.25 -15.28 -14.25
CA PHE A 238 -3.12 -14.35 -14.97
C PHE A 238 -2.39 -13.67 -16.14
N GLY A 239 -1.20 -13.12 -15.89
CA GLY A 239 -0.38 -12.48 -16.92
C GLY A 239 -0.02 -13.42 -18.08
N ARG A 240 0.27 -14.70 -17.79
CA ARG A 240 0.48 -15.70 -18.84
C ARG A 240 -0.76 -15.93 -19.70
N ARG A 241 -1.94 -16.05 -19.09
CA ARG A 241 -3.21 -16.26 -19.82
C ARG A 241 -3.55 -15.07 -20.71
N VAL A 242 -3.47 -13.85 -20.16
CA VAL A 242 -3.67 -12.62 -20.95
C VAL A 242 -2.70 -12.55 -22.11
N ARG A 243 -1.40 -12.79 -21.87
CA ARG A 243 -0.38 -12.75 -22.91
C ARG A 243 -0.68 -13.73 -24.05
N THR A 244 -1.09 -14.95 -23.71
CA THR A 244 -1.46 -15.96 -24.71
C THR A 244 -2.67 -15.50 -25.52
N ALA A 245 -3.77 -15.16 -24.85
CA ALA A 245 -5.03 -14.82 -25.52
C ALA A 245 -4.91 -13.53 -26.36
N VAL A 246 -4.28 -12.48 -25.82
CA VAL A 246 -4.04 -11.24 -26.55
C VAL A 246 -3.05 -11.46 -27.69
N GLY A 247 -2.02 -12.30 -27.51
CA GLY A 247 -1.07 -12.63 -28.57
C GLY A 247 -1.70 -13.41 -29.73
N GLU A 248 -2.63 -14.33 -29.44
CA GLU A 248 -3.40 -15.04 -30.47
C GLU A 248 -4.26 -14.08 -31.28
N GLN A 249 -5.01 -13.19 -30.61
CA GLN A 249 -5.84 -12.21 -31.28
C GLN A 249 -5.02 -11.16 -32.04
N LEU A 250 -3.89 -10.71 -31.49
CA LEU A 250 -2.96 -9.78 -32.16
C LEU A 250 -2.40 -10.37 -33.45
N ARG A 251 -2.04 -11.66 -33.47
CA ARG A 251 -1.46 -12.29 -34.67
C ARG A 251 -2.43 -12.41 -35.84
N ALA A 252 -3.73 -12.21 -35.61
CA ALA A 252 -4.71 -12.12 -36.69
C ALA A 252 -4.53 -10.85 -37.55
N THR A 253 -4.06 -9.75 -36.96
CA THR A 253 -3.82 -8.47 -37.65
C THR A 253 -2.34 -8.12 -37.79
N HIS A 254 -1.51 -8.59 -36.86
CA HIS A 254 -0.06 -8.39 -36.79
C HIS A 254 0.67 -9.74 -36.70
N PRO A 255 0.88 -10.47 -37.81
CA PRO A 255 1.32 -11.87 -37.79
C PRO A 255 2.66 -12.11 -37.08
N GLN A 256 3.53 -11.10 -37.03
CA GLN A 256 4.85 -11.16 -36.38
C GLN A 256 4.87 -10.63 -34.94
N ALA A 257 3.71 -10.24 -34.40
CA ALA A 257 3.59 -9.66 -33.07
C ALA A 257 4.16 -10.57 -31.98
N THR A 258 5.12 -10.04 -31.23
CA THR A 258 5.69 -10.68 -30.04
C THR A 258 5.25 -9.91 -28.80
N VAL A 259 4.38 -10.52 -28.00
CA VAL A 259 3.91 -9.94 -26.74
C VAL A 259 4.96 -10.10 -25.66
N THR A 260 5.30 -9.02 -24.99
CA THR A 260 6.28 -9.04 -23.89
C THR A 260 5.65 -9.47 -22.57
N SER A 261 6.47 -9.87 -21.59
CA SER A 261 5.97 -10.08 -20.23
C SER A 261 5.56 -8.75 -19.61
N TYR A 262 4.30 -8.65 -19.19
CA TYR A 262 3.76 -7.39 -18.69
C TYR A 262 3.40 -7.44 -17.20
N ASN A 263 3.78 -6.35 -16.50
CA ASN A 263 3.58 -6.08 -15.07
C ASN A 263 2.79 -4.78 -14.84
N GLY A 264 1.79 -4.46 -15.66
CA GLY A 264 1.04 -3.22 -15.43
C GLY A 264 -0.15 -3.34 -14.51
N VAL A 265 -0.63 -2.15 -14.16
CA VAL A 265 -1.76 -1.92 -13.29
C VAL A 265 -3.03 -2.18 -14.07
N TRP A 266 -3.68 -3.31 -13.79
CA TRP A 266 -5.04 -3.59 -14.23
C TRP A 266 -6.02 -2.82 -13.36
N ARG A 267 -6.86 -2.00 -13.99
CA ARG A 267 -7.97 -1.31 -13.33
C ARG A 267 -9.25 -2.08 -13.61
N LEU A 268 -10.19 -2.06 -12.68
CA LEU A 268 -11.51 -2.57 -13.02
C LEU A 268 -12.19 -1.61 -14.00
N GLU A 269 -12.98 -2.20 -14.89
CA GLU A 269 -13.99 -1.44 -15.62
C GLU A 269 -15.00 -0.85 -14.63
N GLN A 270 -15.49 0.35 -14.93
CA GLN A 270 -16.40 1.05 -14.03
C GLN A 270 -17.66 0.22 -13.78
N GLY A 271 -17.99 -0.01 -12.50
CA GLY A 271 -19.17 -0.77 -12.10
C GLY A 271 -19.04 -2.29 -12.22
N ARG A 272 -17.84 -2.81 -12.54
CA ARG A 272 -17.61 -4.25 -12.71
C ARG A 272 -16.44 -4.71 -11.87
N VAL A 273 -16.52 -5.91 -11.29
CA VAL A 273 -15.41 -6.54 -10.56
C VAL A 273 -14.78 -7.70 -11.32
N ASP A 274 -15.47 -8.16 -12.37
CA ASP A 274 -15.10 -9.27 -13.25
C ASP A 274 -14.42 -8.81 -14.55
N ARG A 275 -14.28 -7.50 -14.76
CA ARG A 275 -13.70 -6.89 -15.96
C ARG A 275 -12.51 -6.02 -15.62
N PHE A 276 -11.38 -6.29 -16.26
CA PHE A 276 -10.10 -5.62 -16.01
C PHE A 276 -9.58 -4.98 -17.28
N THR A 277 -9.40 -3.66 -17.27
CA THR A 277 -8.78 -2.93 -18.37
C THR A 277 -7.31 -2.65 -18.07
N GLY A 278 -6.46 -2.90 -19.06
CA GLY A 278 -5.02 -2.70 -18.98
C GLY A 278 -4.38 -2.60 -20.35
N TYR A 279 -3.07 -2.34 -20.36
CA TYR A 279 -2.28 -2.32 -21.58
C TYR A 279 -1.46 -3.61 -21.69
N VAL A 280 -1.29 -4.15 -22.89
CA VAL A 280 -0.40 -5.27 -23.17
C VAL A 280 0.62 -4.81 -24.19
N LEU A 281 1.90 -4.85 -23.82
CA LEU A 281 2.99 -4.34 -24.67
C LEU A 281 3.49 -5.41 -25.63
N PHE A 282 3.75 -5.02 -26.87
CA PHE A 282 4.25 -5.91 -27.91
C PHE A 282 5.18 -5.20 -28.90
N CYS A 283 5.86 -5.98 -29.74
CA CYS A 283 6.63 -5.49 -30.88
C CYS A 283 6.06 -6.11 -32.15
N ASP A 284 5.85 -5.29 -33.18
CA ASP A 284 5.37 -5.73 -34.49
C ASP A 284 6.43 -6.46 -35.33
N THR A 285 7.70 -6.14 -35.09
CA THR A 285 8.84 -6.82 -35.71
C THR A 285 9.82 -7.28 -34.62
N PRO A 286 10.52 -8.42 -34.82
CA PRO A 286 11.67 -8.74 -33.98
C PRO A 286 12.70 -7.63 -34.17
N GLY A 287 12.96 -6.84 -33.12
CA GLY A 287 13.99 -5.82 -33.17
C GLY A 287 15.34 -6.40 -33.58
N HIS A 288 16.22 -5.58 -34.15
CA HIS A 288 17.61 -5.98 -34.42
C HIS A 288 18.35 -6.43 -33.16
N ASP A 289 17.90 -5.94 -31.99
CA ASP A 289 18.24 -6.46 -30.68
C ASP A 289 17.24 -7.56 -30.27
N ARG A 290 17.75 -8.75 -29.93
CA ARG A 290 16.99 -9.98 -29.65
C ARG A 290 15.93 -9.91 -28.53
N ASN A 291 15.73 -8.76 -27.88
CA ASN A 291 14.81 -8.58 -26.76
C ASN A 291 13.71 -7.58 -27.10
N CYS A 292 12.48 -8.06 -27.31
CA CYS A 292 11.31 -7.18 -27.43
C CYS A 292 10.99 -6.55 -26.05
N LEU A 293 11.02 -5.21 -26.00
CA LEU A 293 10.69 -4.43 -24.79
C LEU A 293 9.30 -3.78 -24.85
N GLY A 294 8.61 -3.91 -25.98
CA GLY A 294 7.24 -3.41 -26.18
C GLY A 294 7.21 -1.96 -26.65
N ASN A 295 7.40 -1.75 -27.95
CA ASN A 295 7.34 -0.44 -28.60
C ASN A 295 5.89 0.04 -28.78
N ASP A 296 4.99 -0.92 -28.91
CA ASP A 296 3.56 -0.70 -29.08
C ASP A 296 2.79 -1.34 -27.92
N ALA A 297 1.53 -0.91 -27.76
CA ALA A 297 0.62 -1.48 -26.79
C ALA A 297 -0.74 -1.75 -27.40
N VAL A 298 -1.48 -2.69 -26.81
CA VAL A 298 -2.93 -2.75 -26.95
C VAL A 298 -3.60 -2.49 -25.62
N ARG A 299 -4.60 -1.63 -25.60
CA ARG A 299 -5.54 -1.53 -24.49
C ARG A 299 -6.59 -2.63 -24.68
N VAL A 300 -6.80 -3.42 -23.64
CA VAL A 300 -7.70 -4.57 -23.65
C VAL A 300 -8.48 -4.65 -22.34
N THR A 301 -9.75 -5.02 -22.43
CA THR A 301 -10.55 -5.46 -21.28
C THR A 301 -10.60 -6.98 -21.28
N VAL A 302 -10.21 -7.59 -20.16
CA VAL A 302 -10.22 -9.04 -19.95
C VAL A 302 -11.12 -9.41 -18.78
N ASP A 303 -11.56 -10.67 -18.74
CA ASP A 303 -12.27 -11.24 -17.59
C ASP A 303 -11.32 -11.70 -16.47
N GLU A 304 -11.86 -12.32 -15.40
CA GLU A 304 -11.08 -12.88 -14.29
C GLU A 304 -10.12 -14.00 -14.72
N GLN A 305 -10.46 -14.69 -15.80
CA GLN A 305 -9.69 -15.75 -16.43
C GLN A 305 -8.59 -15.17 -17.34
N GLY A 306 -8.62 -13.88 -17.63
CA GLY A 306 -7.65 -13.21 -18.49
C GLY A 306 -7.96 -13.37 -19.98
N VAL A 307 -9.20 -13.69 -20.32
CA VAL A 307 -9.70 -13.79 -21.70
C VAL A 307 -10.17 -12.39 -22.14
N PRO A 308 -9.74 -11.88 -23.31
CA PRO A 308 -10.26 -10.65 -23.89
C PRO A 308 -11.78 -10.71 -24.08
N VAL A 309 -12.47 -9.67 -23.62
CA VAL A 309 -13.94 -9.53 -23.78
C VAL A 309 -14.34 -8.24 -24.48
N SER A 310 -13.35 -7.48 -24.93
CA SER A 310 -13.49 -6.32 -25.81
C SER A 310 -12.56 -6.48 -27.00
N GLU A 311 -12.77 -5.68 -28.03
CA GLU A 311 -11.79 -5.51 -29.10
C GLU A 311 -10.47 -4.94 -28.54
N LEU A 312 -9.35 -5.31 -29.18
CA LEU A 312 -8.03 -4.77 -28.86
C LEU A 312 -7.89 -3.37 -29.46
N GLN A 313 -7.65 -2.37 -28.62
CA GLN A 313 -7.41 -1.00 -29.07
C GLN A 313 -5.91 -0.79 -29.22
N PHE A 314 -5.44 -0.65 -30.45
CA PHE A 314 -4.03 -0.43 -30.75
C PHE A 314 -3.55 0.96 -30.32
N VAL A 315 -2.38 1.00 -29.69
CA VAL A 315 -1.70 2.22 -29.23
C VAL A 315 -0.25 2.15 -29.72
N PRO A 316 0.09 2.82 -30.83
CA PRO A 316 1.43 2.77 -31.39
C PRO A 316 2.42 3.61 -30.59
N ASN A 317 3.72 3.30 -30.74
CA ASN A 317 4.84 4.17 -30.32
C ASN A 317 4.81 4.57 -28.84
N VAL A 318 4.42 3.65 -27.95
CA VAL A 318 4.42 3.87 -26.49
C VAL A 318 5.83 3.85 -25.90
N ARG A 319 6.82 3.40 -26.67
CA ARG A 319 8.23 3.42 -26.28
C ARG A 319 9.14 3.52 -27.50
N GLU A 320 10.17 4.36 -27.38
CA GLU A 320 11.27 4.46 -28.34
C GLU A 320 12.52 3.80 -27.75
N GLY A 321 12.98 2.69 -28.34
CA GLY A 321 14.13 1.92 -27.86
C GLY A 321 14.02 1.51 -26.38
N ASN A 322 15.02 1.89 -25.58
CA ASN A 322 15.05 1.68 -24.13
C ASN A 322 14.48 2.86 -23.33
N GLY A 323 13.80 3.79 -24.00
CA GLY A 323 13.25 5.02 -23.40
C GLY A 323 12.07 4.79 -22.44
N PRO A 324 11.57 5.87 -21.82
CA PRO A 324 10.45 5.79 -20.89
C PRO A 324 9.16 5.35 -21.60
N LEU A 325 8.37 4.52 -20.91
CA LEU A 325 7.05 4.09 -21.37
C LEU A 325 6.03 5.23 -21.26
N ARG A 326 5.31 5.51 -22.33
CA ARG A 326 4.28 6.55 -22.43
C ARG A 326 2.95 5.91 -22.81
N LEU A 327 2.13 5.61 -21.81
CA LEU A 327 0.78 5.07 -22.01
C LEU A 327 -0.27 6.16 -21.83
N PRO A 328 -1.36 6.15 -22.64
CA PRO A 328 -2.49 7.02 -22.40
C PRO A 328 -3.16 6.70 -21.06
N PRO A 329 -3.86 7.68 -20.44
CA PRO A 329 -4.67 7.42 -19.25
C PRO A 329 -5.73 6.35 -19.55
N ASN A 330 -5.94 5.45 -18.59
CA ASN A 330 -7.01 4.45 -18.62
C ASN A 330 -8.36 5.06 -18.30
#